data_AF-A0A927NRI6-F1
#
_entry.id   AF-A0A927NRI6-F1
#
_cell.length_a   1.000
_cell.length_b   1.000
_cell.length_c   1.000
_cell.angle_alpha   90.00
_cell.angle_beta   90.00
_cell.angle_gamma   90.00
#
_symmetry.space_group_name_H-M   'P 1'
#
loop_
_entity.id
_entity.type
_entity.pdbx_description
1 polymer ?
#
loop_
_entity_poly.entity_id
_entity_poly.type
_entity_poly.pdbx_seq_one_letter_code
_entity_poly.pdbx_strand_id
1 'polypeptide(L)'
;MFCVKILNIIQVAVYNMKFTERFILELKTSGLTQTELAKKLNIDLSNITKWKKGQNIPSLEVFYELCKIFGVSADYLLGLED
;
A
#
# COMPACT_ATOMS: atom_id res chain seq x y z
N MET A 1 25.43 1.18 -18.70
CA MET A 1 25.28 0.91 -17.25
C MET A 1 24.56 2.03 -16.45
N PHE A 2 24.20 3.18 -17.04
CA PHE A 2 23.43 4.23 -16.35
C PHE A 2 21.90 4.25 -16.65
N CYS A 3 21.45 3.62 -17.75
CA CYS A 3 20.03 3.65 -18.16
C CYS A 3 19.11 2.75 -17.30
N VAL A 4 19.64 1.66 -16.73
CA VAL A 4 18.82 0.68 -15.97
C VAL A 4 18.48 1.17 -14.55
N LYS A 5 19.31 2.03 -13.93
CA LYS A 5 19.02 2.58 -12.59
C LYS A 5 17.87 3.59 -12.59
N ILE A 6 17.71 4.37 -13.66
CA ILE A 6 16.61 5.34 -13.79
C ILE A 6 15.28 4.62 -14.02
N LEU A 7 15.27 3.54 -14.83
CA LEU A 7 14.09 2.70 -15.06
C LEU A 7 13.53 2.07 -13.78
N ASN A 8 14.40 1.65 -12.86
CA ASN A 8 13.99 1.06 -11.59
C ASN A 8 13.37 2.10 -10.63
N ILE A 9 13.86 3.35 -10.65
CA ILE A 9 13.28 4.44 -9.85
C ILE A 9 11.88 4.82 -10.38
N ILE A 10 11.70 4.85 -11.70
CA ILE A 10 10.39 5.15 -12.31
C ILE A 10 9.37 4.04 -12.00
N GLN A 11 9.78 2.75 -12.09
CA GLN A 11 8.90 1.63 -11.73
C GLN A 11 8.48 1.68 -10.25
N VAL A 12 9.41 1.93 -9.32
CA VAL A 12 9.08 2.04 -7.89
C VAL A 12 8.15 3.23 -7.62
N ALA A 13 8.36 4.38 -8.27
CA ALA A 13 7.51 5.56 -8.09
C ALA A 13 6.08 5.35 -8.62
N VAL A 14 5.92 4.75 -9.80
CA VAL A 14 4.60 4.44 -10.40
C VAL A 14 3.86 3.38 -9.58
N TYR A 15 4.57 2.36 -9.13
CA TYR A 15 4.03 1.29 -8.29
C TYR A 15 3.51 1.82 -6.94
N ASN A 16 4.27 2.72 -6.31
CA ASN A 16 3.85 3.35 -5.05
C ASN A 16 2.57 4.18 -5.22
N MET A 17 2.40 4.87 -6.37
CA MET A 17 1.19 5.63 -6.66
C MET A 17 -0.04 4.71 -6.75
N LYS A 18 0.06 3.59 -7.47
CA LYS A 18 -1.06 2.65 -7.62
C LYS A 18 -1.46 1.98 -6.32
N PHE A 19 -0.48 1.52 -5.53
CA PHE A 19 -0.76 0.99 -4.19
C PHE A 19 -1.47 2.02 -3.31
N THR A 20 -1.00 3.28 -3.32
CA THR A 20 -1.58 4.35 -2.50
C THR A 20 -3.06 4.59 -2.85
N GLU A 21 -3.38 4.67 -4.13
CA GLU A 21 -4.75 4.86 -4.62
C GLU A 21 -5.69 3.75 -4.15
N ARG A 22 -5.30 2.48 -4.39
CA ARG A 22 -6.08 1.29 -4.02
C ARG A 22 -6.21 1.16 -2.50
N PHE A 23 -5.13 1.39 -1.76
CA PHE A 23 -5.14 1.37 -0.30
C PHE A 23 -6.12 2.40 0.29
N ILE A 24 -6.13 3.64 -0.24
CA ILE A 24 -7.05 4.68 0.22
C ILE A 24 -8.50 4.30 -0.07
N LEU A 25 -8.75 3.72 -1.25
CA LEU A 25 -10.07 3.22 -1.62
C LEU A 25 -10.53 2.12 -0.66
N GLU A 26 -9.71 1.08 -0.46
CA GLU A 26 -10.07 -0.05 0.40
C GLU A 26 -10.23 0.33 1.87
N LEU A 27 -9.39 1.24 2.38
CA LEU A 27 -9.56 1.76 3.74
C LEU A 27 -10.90 2.50 3.91
N LYS A 28 -11.37 3.18 2.86
CA LYS A 28 -12.65 3.89 2.89
C LYS A 28 -13.82 2.92 2.78
N THR A 29 -13.74 1.91 1.91
CA THR A 29 -14.80 0.91 1.71
C THR A 29 -14.92 -0.04 2.90
N SER A 30 -13.82 -0.35 3.58
CA SER A 30 -13.82 -1.21 4.77
C SER A 30 -14.48 -0.57 6.00
N GLY A 31 -14.72 0.75 5.98
CA GLY A 31 -15.27 1.50 7.12
C GLY A 31 -14.32 1.62 8.32
N LEU A 32 -13.04 1.28 8.16
CA LEU A 32 -12.05 1.34 9.23
C LEU A 32 -11.43 2.73 9.30
N THR A 33 -11.26 3.23 10.52
CA THR A 33 -10.39 4.39 10.75
C THR A 33 -8.92 3.98 10.64
N GLN A 34 -8.04 4.95 10.37
CA GLN A 34 -6.59 4.71 10.33
C GLN A 34 -6.09 4.12 11.66
N THR A 35 -6.65 4.56 12.79
CA THR A 35 -6.31 4.06 14.13
C THR A 35 -6.75 2.62 14.35
N GLU A 36 -7.93 2.24 13.87
CA GLU A 36 -8.39 0.85 13.96
C GLU A 36 -7.57 -0.08 13.09
N LEU A 37 -7.22 0.33 11.88
CA LEU A 37 -6.35 -0.45 11.01
C LEU A 37 -4.95 -0.61 11.62
N ALA A 38 -4.37 0.47 12.14
CA ALA A 38 -3.07 0.43 12.82
C ALA A 38 -3.07 -0.53 14.01
N LYS A 39 -4.15 -0.53 14.81
CA LYS A 39 -4.33 -1.48 15.91
C LYS A 39 -4.46 -2.92 15.42
N LYS A 40 -5.24 -3.18 14.37
CA LYS A 40 -5.42 -4.52 13.78
C LYS A 40 -4.10 -5.09 13.25
N LEU A 41 -3.28 -4.24 12.65
CA LEU A 41 -1.96 -4.61 12.11
C LEU A 41 -0.84 -4.59 13.16
N ASN A 42 -1.13 -4.13 14.39
CA ASN A 42 -0.14 -3.94 15.45
C ASN A 42 1.06 -3.07 15.03
N ILE A 43 0.79 -1.93 14.41
CA ILE A 43 1.80 -0.97 13.94
C ILE A 43 1.46 0.47 14.34
N ASP A 44 2.44 1.36 14.23
CA ASP A 44 2.22 2.80 14.40
C ASP A 44 1.29 3.39 13.34
N LEU A 45 0.37 4.25 13.78
CA LEU A 45 -0.51 5.06 12.92
C LEU A 45 0.27 5.88 11.88
N SER A 46 1.51 6.26 12.20
CA SER A 46 2.38 7.00 11.30
C SER A 46 2.67 6.22 10.01
N ASN A 47 2.73 4.88 10.05
CA ASN A 47 2.91 4.06 8.86
C ASN A 47 1.72 4.18 7.91
N ILE A 48 0.49 4.09 8.44
CA ILE A 48 -0.73 4.29 7.65
C ILE A 48 -0.72 5.67 6.97
N THR A 49 -0.33 6.71 7.72
CA THR A 49 -0.27 8.08 7.19
C THR A 49 0.75 8.21 6.06
N LYS A 50 1.90 7.56 6.17
CA LYS A 50 2.95 7.56 5.14
C LYS A 50 2.50 6.82 3.88
N TRP A 51 1.80 5.69 4.02
CA TRP A 51 1.24 4.94 2.89
C TRP A 51 0.22 5.77 2.12
N LYS A 52 -0.70 6.46 2.82
CA LYS A 52 -1.66 7.38 2.17
C LYS A 52 -1.02 8.55 1.44
N LYS A 53 0.22 8.91 1.79
CA LYS A 53 0.99 9.98 1.14
C LYS A 53 1.96 9.44 0.09
N GLY A 54 1.98 8.14 -0.17
CA GLY A 54 2.92 7.49 -1.08
C GLY A 54 4.39 7.62 -0.67
N GLN A 55 4.66 7.87 0.62
CA GLN A 55 6.03 8.10 1.12
C GLN A 55 6.81 6.78 1.28
N ASN A 56 6.11 5.69 1.56
CA ASN A 56 6.63 4.33 1.59
C ASN A 56 5.49 3.32 1.41
N ILE A 57 5.85 2.05 1.36
CA ILE A 57 4.94 0.90 1.31
C ILE A 57 5.09 0.02 2.56
N PRO A 58 4.09 -0.80 2.91
CA PRO A 58 4.21 -1.79 3.98
C PRO A 58 5.32 -2.82 3.70
N SER A 59 5.80 -3.49 4.75
CA SER A 59 6.58 -4.72 4.60
C SER A 59 5.72 -5.84 4.00
N LEU A 60 6.34 -6.89 3.47
CA LEU A 60 5.61 -8.00 2.85
C LEU A 60 4.60 -8.66 3.81
N GLU A 61 4.98 -8.83 5.08
CA GLU A 61 4.12 -9.41 6.12
C GLU A 61 2.88 -8.53 6.36
N VAL A 62 3.07 -7.22 6.52
CA VAL A 62 1.98 -6.27 6.73
C VAL A 62 1.11 -6.15 5.47
N PHE A 63 1.72 -6.22 4.29
CA PHE A 63 1.01 -6.22 3.02
C PHE A 63 0.10 -7.45 2.86
N TYR A 64 0.59 -8.62 3.24
CA TYR A 64 -0.21 -9.84 3.26
C TYR A 64 -1.43 -9.73 4.20
N GLU A 65 -1.23 -9.19 5.40
CA GLU A 65 -2.34 -8.95 6.32
C GLU A 65 -3.33 -7.89 5.81
N LEU A 66 -2.86 -6.86 5.08
CA LEU A 66 -3.74 -5.91 4.41
C LEU A 66 -4.65 -6.59 3.37
N CYS A 67 -4.08 -7.48 2.55
CA CYS A 67 -4.87 -8.24 1.57
C CYS A 67 -5.97 -9.05 2.26
N LYS A 68 -5.66 -9.70 3.39
CA LYS A 68 -6.63 -10.44 4.20
C LYS A 68 -7.68 -9.56 4.85
N ILE A 69 -7.30 -8.41 5.40
CA ILE A 69 -8.21 -7.47 6.07
C ILE A 69 -9.20 -6.87 5.06
N PHE A 70 -8.73 -6.49 3.88
CA PHE A 70 -9.57 -5.91 2.83
C PHE A 70 -10.28 -6.97 1.97
N GLY A 71 -9.82 -8.22 1.98
CA GLY A 71 -10.39 -9.29 1.16
C GLY A 71 -10.10 -9.13 -0.33
N VAL A 72 -8.94 -8.56 -0.68
CA VAL A 72 -8.52 -8.27 -2.06
C VAL A 72 -7.25 -9.04 -2.43
N SER A 73 -7.01 -9.25 -3.73
CA SER A 73 -5.78 -9.87 -4.21
C SER A 73 -4.58 -8.92 -4.08
N ALA A 74 -3.38 -9.49 -4.03
CA ALA A 74 -2.14 -8.73 -4.09
C ALA A 74 -2.05 -7.93 -5.40
N ASP A 75 -2.36 -8.55 -6.53
CA ASP A 75 -2.32 -7.94 -7.85
C ASP A 75 -3.21 -6.69 -7.95
N TYR A 76 -4.43 -6.76 -7.43
CA TYR A 76 -5.33 -5.61 -7.34
C TYR A 76 -4.74 -4.49 -6.49
N LEU A 77 -4.27 -4.82 -5.28
CA LEU A 77 -3.78 -3.82 -4.33
C LEU A 77 -2.50 -3.14 -4.83
N LEU A 78 -1.75 -3.80 -5.72
CA LEU A 78 -0.56 -3.27 -6.39
C LEU A 78 -0.87 -2.56 -7.71
N GLY A 79 -2.11 -2.63 -8.19
CA GLY A 79 -2.55 -2.07 -9.47
C GLY A 79 -1.99 -2.80 -10.69
N LEU A 80 -1.71 -4.10 -10.55
CA LEU A 80 -1.36 -5.00 -11.66
C LEU A 80 -2.60 -5.48 -12.43
N GLU A 81 -3.75 -5.49 -11.76
CA GLU A 81 -5.07 -5.83 -12.31
C GLU A 81 -6.13 -4.80 -11.88
N ASP A 82 -7.27 -4.79 -12.58
CA ASP A 82 -8.37 -3.83 -12.36
C ASP A 82 -9.27 -4.15 -11.16
#